data_AF-A0A1G5EHW7-F1
#
_entry.id   AF-A0A1G5EHW7-F1
#
_cell.length_a   1.000
_cell.length_b   1.000
_cell.length_c   1.000
_cell.angle_alpha   90.00
_cell.angle_beta   90.00
_cell.angle_gamma   90.00
#
_symmetry.space_group_name_H-M   'P 1'
#
loop_
_entity.id
_entity.type
_entity.pdbx_description
1 polymer ?
#
loop_
_entity_poly.entity_id
_entity_poly.type
_entity_poly.pdbx_seq_one_letter_code
_entity_poly.pdbx_strand_id
1 'polypeptide(L)'
;MEKQLFMGYKLDSFWDVLSINSTIYRFACKRVWLSNRTENEEEKKLLIKIANDYLNISNIMRGVAKLKPRKHLKSMLAIECEWGMKRHGKYIWYKGLAWEDLRMEYRFTPYVKHFEEIHKVVELYKETSQLYEQIAEIYREK
;
A
#
# COMPACT_ATOMS: atom_id res chain seq x y z
N MET A 1 -22.84 -28.58 -11.05
CA MET A 1 -22.49 -28.46 -9.61
C MET A 1 -21.32 -27.49 -9.35
N GLU A 2 -20.90 -26.68 -10.34
CA GLU A 2 -19.78 -25.71 -10.20
C GLU A 2 -20.22 -24.27 -9.87
N LYS A 3 -21.52 -23.96 -9.93
CA LYS A 3 -22.03 -22.60 -9.68
C LYS A 3 -22.18 -22.23 -8.19
N GLN A 4 -22.18 -23.21 -7.28
CA GLN A 4 -22.43 -22.95 -5.84
C GLN A 4 -21.16 -22.74 -5.01
N LEU A 5 -20.01 -23.29 -5.40
CA LEU A 5 -18.71 -22.99 -4.76
C LEU A 5 -18.21 -21.55 -5.07
N PHE A 6 -18.72 -20.93 -6.13
CA PHE A 6 -18.31 -19.60 -6.58
C PHE A 6 -18.92 -18.43 -5.79
N MET A 7 -19.96 -18.66 -4.96
CA MET A 7 -20.67 -17.58 -4.25
C MET A 7 -20.09 -17.28 -2.86
N GLY A 8 -19.53 -18.26 -2.16
CA GLY A 8 -18.90 -18.05 -0.84
C GLY A 8 -17.58 -17.29 -0.93
N TYR A 9 -16.68 -17.73 -1.81
CA TYR A 9 -15.39 -17.04 -2.05
C TYR A 9 -15.58 -15.62 -2.58
N LYS A 10 -16.61 -15.34 -3.37
CA LYS A 10 -16.84 -14.00 -3.94
C LYS A 10 -17.19 -12.95 -2.89
N LEU A 11 -17.91 -13.30 -1.83
CA LEU A 11 -18.35 -12.32 -0.83
C LEU A 11 -17.22 -11.97 0.14
N ASP A 12 -16.50 -12.95 0.68
CA ASP A 12 -15.36 -12.71 1.57
C ASP A 12 -14.20 -12.04 0.83
N SER A 13 -13.92 -12.47 -0.42
CA SER A 13 -12.93 -11.79 -1.28
C SER A 13 -13.35 -10.35 -1.61
N PHE A 14 -14.65 -10.06 -1.72
CA PHE A 14 -15.15 -8.71 -2.03
C PHE A 14 -15.12 -7.78 -0.81
N TRP A 15 -15.43 -8.29 0.39
CA TRP A 15 -15.25 -7.57 1.65
C TRP A 15 -13.78 -7.29 1.93
N ASP A 16 -12.89 -8.26 1.63
CA ASP A 16 -11.45 -8.06 1.64
C ASP A 16 -11.05 -6.95 0.67
N VAL A 17 -11.52 -6.94 -0.58
CA VAL A 17 -11.18 -5.90 -1.56
C VAL A 17 -11.64 -4.51 -1.12
N LEU A 18 -12.84 -4.38 -0.51
CA LEU A 18 -13.33 -3.11 0.04
C LEU A 18 -12.47 -2.60 1.21
N SER A 19 -12.13 -3.48 2.15
CA SER A 19 -11.28 -3.18 3.31
C SER A 19 -9.85 -2.86 2.89
N ILE A 20 -9.29 -3.62 1.95
CA ILE A 20 -7.94 -3.47 1.43
C ILE A 20 -7.83 -2.16 0.63
N ASN A 21 -8.78 -1.84 -0.24
CA ASN A 21 -8.77 -0.58 -0.99
C ASN A 21 -8.85 0.66 -0.07
N SER A 22 -9.68 0.59 0.98
CA SER A 22 -9.71 1.63 2.02
C SER A 22 -8.35 1.81 2.68
N THR A 23 -7.68 0.70 2.99
CA THR A 23 -6.36 0.69 3.61
C THR A 23 -5.27 1.22 2.69
N ILE A 24 -5.29 0.84 1.40
CA ILE A 24 -4.34 1.28 0.38
C ILE A 24 -4.43 2.79 0.15
N TYR A 25 -5.66 3.33 0.03
CA TYR A 25 -5.84 4.77 -0.09
C TYR A 25 -5.32 5.53 1.14
N ARG A 26 -5.51 4.97 2.35
CA ARG A 26 -4.90 5.53 3.58
C ARG A 26 -3.37 5.51 3.51
N PHE A 27 -2.76 4.47 2.95
CA PHE A 27 -1.30 4.41 2.79
C PHE A 27 -0.79 5.49 1.85
N ALA A 28 -1.46 5.76 0.73
CA ALA A 28 -1.13 6.88 -0.14
C ALA A 28 -1.15 8.21 0.61
N CYS A 29 -2.24 8.50 1.35
CA CYS A 29 -2.35 9.74 2.13
C CYS A 29 -1.25 9.87 3.19
N LYS A 30 -0.85 8.77 3.85
CA LYS A 30 0.28 8.78 4.80
C LYS A 30 1.57 9.24 4.14
N ARG A 31 1.86 8.79 2.91
CA ARG A 31 3.14 9.08 2.26
C ARG A 31 3.21 10.50 1.72
N VAL A 32 2.09 11.05 1.23
CA VAL A 32 1.97 12.49 0.94
C VAL A 32 2.17 13.33 2.20
N TRP A 33 1.60 12.91 3.33
CA TRP A 33 1.78 13.62 4.60
C TRP A 33 3.25 13.61 5.06
N LEU A 34 3.93 12.47 4.94
CA LEU A 34 5.34 12.30 5.27
C LEU A 34 6.24 13.11 4.34
N SER A 35 5.98 13.10 3.03
CA SER A 35 6.78 13.83 2.05
C SER A 35 6.75 15.35 2.31
N ASN A 36 5.64 15.86 2.85
CA ASN A 36 5.50 17.27 3.21
C ASN A 36 6.20 17.65 4.53
N ARG A 37 6.75 16.68 5.27
CA ARG A 37 7.36 16.87 6.59
C ARG A 37 8.82 16.45 6.67
N THR A 38 9.31 15.69 5.69
CA THR A 38 10.73 15.39 5.63
C THR A 38 11.50 16.58 5.07
N GLU A 39 12.67 16.84 5.64
CA GLU A 39 13.66 17.79 5.13
C GLU A 39 14.61 17.13 4.12
N ASN A 40 14.58 15.80 4.00
CA ASN A 40 15.40 15.07 3.04
C ASN A 40 14.67 15.01 1.68
N GLU A 41 15.22 15.71 0.68
CA GLU A 41 14.63 15.79 -0.67
C GLU A 41 14.58 14.44 -1.41
N GLU A 42 15.52 13.53 -1.14
CA GLU A 42 15.51 12.19 -1.74
C GLU A 42 14.39 11.32 -1.13
N GLU A 43 14.26 11.32 0.20
CA GLU A 43 13.14 10.68 0.91
C GLU A 43 11.80 11.23 0.41
N LYS A 44 11.70 12.56 0.24
CA LYS A 44 10.48 13.22 -0.28
C LYS A 44 10.09 12.71 -1.66
N LYS A 45 11.03 12.64 -2.61
CA LYS A 45 10.79 12.12 -3.96
C LYS A 45 10.30 10.67 -3.93
N LEU A 46 10.98 9.83 -3.15
CA LEU A 46 10.63 8.41 -3.02
C LEU A 46 9.24 8.24 -2.38
N LEU A 47 8.93 9.01 -1.33
CA LEU A 47 7.60 8.99 -0.69
C LEU A 47 6.48 9.44 -1.64
N ILE A 48 6.72 10.45 -2.48
CA ILE A 48 5.73 10.88 -3.49
C ILE A 48 5.50 9.78 -4.51
N LYS A 49 6.57 9.10 -4.97
CA LYS A 49 6.45 7.96 -5.89
C LYS A 49 5.60 6.84 -5.26
N ILE A 50 5.95 6.41 -4.05
CA ILE A 50 5.21 5.40 -3.30
C ILE A 50 3.74 5.80 -3.10
N ALA A 51 3.46 7.08 -2.81
CA ALA A 51 2.09 7.57 -2.67
C ALA A 51 1.29 7.40 -3.97
N ASN A 52 1.89 7.72 -5.12
CA ASN A 52 1.27 7.55 -6.43
C ASN A 52 1.04 6.08 -6.76
N ASP A 53 1.98 5.20 -6.42
CA ASP A 53 1.84 3.76 -6.64
C ASP A 53 0.67 3.19 -5.83
N TYR A 54 0.51 3.57 -4.55
CA TYR A 54 -0.68 3.20 -3.78
C TYR A 54 -1.98 3.79 -4.35
N LEU A 55 -1.97 5.00 -4.90
CA LEU A 55 -3.16 5.54 -5.58
C LEU A 55 -3.51 4.71 -6.82
N ASN A 56 -2.51 4.31 -7.60
CA ASN A 56 -2.68 3.44 -8.77
C ASN A 56 -3.24 2.07 -8.36
N ILE A 57 -2.68 1.44 -7.33
CA ILE A 57 -3.20 0.19 -6.77
C ILE A 57 -4.66 0.38 -6.34
N SER A 58 -4.97 1.42 -5.56
CA SER A 58 -6.35 1.72 -5.14
C SER A 58 -7.30 1.86 -6.34
N ASN A 59 -6.88 2.55 -7.41
CA ASN A 59 -7.70 2.73 -8.61
C ASN A 59 -7.94 1.42 -9.35
N ILE A 60 -6.92 0.57 -9.50
CA ILE A 60 -7.07 -0.77 -10.08
C ILE A 60 -8.05 -1.61 -9.26
N MET A 61 -7.86 -1.66 -7.94
CA MET A 61 -8.73 -2.42 -7.03
C MET A 61 -10.18 -1.91 -7.06
N ARG A 62 -10.40 -0.59 -7.22
CA ARG A 62 -11.74 -0.02 -7.45
C ARG A 62 -12.35 -0.50 -8.75
N GLY A 63 -11.57 -0.57 -9.83
CA GLY A 63 -12.02 -1.08 -11.13
C GLY A 63 -12.49 -2.53 -11.03
N VAL A 64 -11.65 -3.39 -10.43
CA VAL A 64 -11.95 -4.82 -10.21
C VAL A 64 -13.23 -5.00 -9.39
N ALA A 65 -13.42 -4.22 -8.33
CA ALA A 65 -14.61 -4.29 -7.48
C ALA A 65 -15.77 -3.37 -7.90
N LYS A 66 -15.66 -2.64 -9.03
CA LYS A 66 -16.66 -1.68 -9.54
C LYS A 66 -17.16 -0.68 -8.48
N LEU A 67 -16.24 -0.13 -7.69
CA LEU A 67 -16.55 0.73 -6.54
C LEU A 67 -16.69 2.22 -6.91
N LYS A 68 -17.59 2.94 -6.23
CA LYS A 68 -17.71 4.41 -6.36
C LYS A 68 -16.50 5.14 -5.75
N PRO A 69 -16.16 6.35 -6.23
CA PRO A 69 -15.07 7.16 -5.67
C PRO A 69 -15.35 7.54 -4.20
N ARG A 70 -14.35 7.38 -3.32
CA ARG A 70 -14.46 7.81 -1.92
C ARG A 70 -13.93 9.22 -1.72
N LYS A 71 -14.57 9.98 -0.82
CA LYS A 71 -14.09 11.28 -0.32
C LYS A 71 -13.56 11.12 1.11
N HIS A 72 -12.34 11.63 1.30
CA HIS A 72 -11.62 11.99 2.54
C HIS A 72 -11.66 11.05 3.77
N LEU A 73 -10.46 10.74 4.28
CA LEU A 73 -10.21 10.22 5.63
C LEU A 73 -9.24 11.18 6.33
N LYS A 74 -9.54 11.66 7.54
CA LYS A 74 -8.66 12.53 8.32
C LYS A 74 -8.44 12.04 9.77
N SER A 75 -7.21 12.34 10.23
CA SER A 75 -6.69 12.62 11.58
C SER A 75 -5.95 11.57 12.44
N MET A 76 -6.22 10.25 12.41
CA MET A 76 -5.41 9.29 13.23
C MET A 76 -4.08 8.85 12.58
N LEU A 77 -3.88 9.14 11.30
CA LEU A 77 -2.80 8.56 10.49
C LEU A 77 -1.42 9.15 10.78
N ALA A 78 -1.37 10.43 11.15
CA ALA A 78 -0.14 11.12 11.53
C ALA A 78 0.47 10.52 12.80
N ILE A 79 -0.40 10.22 13.78
CA ILE A 79 0.00 9.66 15.07
C ILE A 79 0.66 8.29 14.88
N GLU A 80 0.08 7.41 14.06
CA GLU A 80 0.65 6.09 13.76
C GLU A 80 2.07 6.18 13.14
N CYS A 81 2.28 7.11 12.19
CA CYS A 81 3.58 7.29 11.56
C CYS A 81 4.62 7.85 12.54
N GLU A 82 4.25 8.89 13.30
CA GLU A 82 5.14 9.51 14.29
C GLU A 82 5.53 8.53 15.40
N TRP A 83 4.57 7.74 15.91
CA TRP A 83 4.83 6.73 16.93
C TRP A 83 5.74 5.61 16.41
N GLY A 84 5.48 5.11 15.19
CA GLY A 84 6.30 4.06 14.58
C GLY A 84 7.76 4.48 14.42
N MET A 85 8.01 5.67 13.86
CA MET A 85 9.37 6.18 13.70
C MET A 85 10.05 6.48 15.04
N LYS A 86 9.34 7.07 16.01
CA LYS A 86 9.91 7.36 17.34
C LYS A 86 10.31 6.09 18.08
N ARG A 87 9.52 5.01 17.96
CA ARG A 87 9.74 3.76 18.69
C ARG A 87 10.88 2.92 18.10
N HIS A 88 11.03 2.92 16.79
CA HIS A 88 11.92 1.98 16.10
C HIS A 88 13.12 2.64 15.40
N GLY A 89 13.12 3.96 15.25
CA GLY A 89 14.03 4.65 14.34
C GLY A 89 13.58 4.51 12.89
N LYS A 90 13.98 5.46 12.03
CA LYS A 90 13.53 5.52 10.64
C LYS A 90 13.98 4.32 9.82
N TYR A 91 15.22 3.85 9.99
CA TYR A 91 15.76 2.68 9.28
C TYR A 91 14.86 1.44 9.46
N ILE A 92 14.67 1.00 10.70
CA ILE A 92 13.89 -0.20 11.03
C ILE A 92 12.43 -0.02 10.59
N TRP A 93 11.88 1.19 10.77
CA TRP A 93 10.51 1.48 10.39
C TRP A 93 10.30 1.33 8.88
N TYR A 94 11.20 1.88 8.05
CA TYR A 94 11.11 1.73 6.59
C TYR A 94 11.38 0.30 6.11
N LYS A 95 12.29 -0.44 6.75
CA LYS A 95 12.48 -1.88 6.49
C LYS A 95 11.21 -2.68 6.78
N GLY A 96 10.52 -2.37 7.88
CA GLY A 96 9.23 -2.98 8.19
C GLY A 96 8.16 -2.70 7.13
N LEU A 97 8.14 -1.49 6.58
CA LEU A 97 7.22 -1.11 5.51
C LEU A 97 7.54 -1.82 4.19
N ALA A 98 8.81 -1.99 3.84
CA ALA A 98 9.22 -2.79 2.69
C ALA A 98 8.71 -4.23 2.81
N TRP A 99 8.86 -4.85 3.99
CA TRP A 99 8.39 -6.20 4.24
C TRP A 99 6.86 -6.33 4.15
N GLU A 100 6.10 -5.36 4.66
CA GLU A 100 4.65 -5.34 4.52
C GLU A 100 4.22 -5.29 3.05
N ASP A 101 4.92 -4.55 2.19
CA ASP A 101 4.60 -4.50 0.76
C ASP A 101 4.91 -5.82 0.04
N LEU A 102 6.03 -6.49 0.35
CA LEU A 102 6.30 -7.85 -0.16
C LEU A 102 5.24 -8.85 0.30
N ARG A 103 4.76 -8.71 1.53
CA ARG A 103 3.66 -9.54 2.05
C ARG A 103 2.36 -9.29 1.27
N MET A 104 2.07 -8.04 0.92
CA MET A 104 0.91 -7.69 0.11
C MET A 104 1.05 -8.21 -1.32
N GLU A 105 2.23 -8.09 -1.93
CA GLU A 105 2.56 -8.73 -3.22
C GLU A 105 2.18 -10.22 -3.18
N TYR A 106 2.73 -10.98 -2.21
CA TYR A 106 2.46 -12.40 -2.05
C TYR A 106 0.98 -12.72 -1.85
N ARG A 107 0.25 -11.88 -1.10
CA ARG A 107 -1.19 -12.03 -0.90
C ARG A 107 -1.97 -11.91 -2.21
N PHE A 108 -1.52 -11.07 -3.14
CA PHE A 108 -2.22 -10.81 -4.39
C PHE A 108 -1.83 -11.73 -5.55
N THR A 109 -0.64 -12.34 -5.52
CA THR A 109 -0.14 -13.26 -6.56
C THR A 109 -1.16 -14.35 -6.96
N PRO A 110 -1.88 -15.03 -6.03
CA PRO A 110 -2.83 -16.08 -6.41
C PRO A 110 -4.01 -15.60 -7.26
N TYR A 111 -4.32 -14.29 -7.22
CA TYR A 111 -5.45 -13.69 -7.93
C TYR A 111 -5.09 -13.23 -9.35
N VAL A 112 -3.80 -13.18 -9.71
CA VAL A 112 -3.34 -12.76 -11.05
C VAL A 112 -3.95 -13.63 -12.16
N LYS A 113 -4.10 -14.94 -11.91
CA LYS A 113 -4.74 -15.88 -12.85
C LYS A 113 -6.23 -15.63 -13.08
N HIS A 114 -6.86 -14.82 -12.24
CA HIS A 114 -8.30 -14.52 -12.29
C HIS A 114 -8.58 -13.11 -12.79
N PHE A 115 -7.62 -12.19 -12.66
CA PHE A 115 -7.76 -10.78 -12.98
C PHE A 115 -6.42 -10.25 -13.50
N GLU A 116 -6.35 -9.96 -14.79
CA GLU A 116 -5.13 -9.47 -15.44
C GLU A 116 -4.65 -8.15 -14.81
N GLU A 117 -5.58 -7.30 -14.39
CA GLU A 117 -5.27 -6.02 -13.75
C GLU A 117 -4.55 -6.19 -12.40
N ILE A 118 -4.72 -7.34 -11.73
CA ILE A 118 -4.02 -7.64 -10.48
C ILE A 118 -2.53 -7.89 -10.72
N HIS A 119 -2.11 -8.26 -11.93
CA HIS A 119 -0.67 -8.32 -12.25
C HIS A 119 0.01 -6.96 -12.02
N LYS A 120 -0.66 -5.86 -12.40
CA LYS A 120 -0.14 -4.51 -12.19
C LYS A 120 -0.07 -4.15 -10.70
N VAL A 121 -1.00 -4.67 -9.90
CA VAL A 121 -0.99 -4.48 -8.44
C VAL A 121 0.22 -5.16 -7.80
N VAL A 122 0.50 -6.41 -8.20
CA VAL A 122 1.66 -7.18 -7.71
C VAL A 122 2.96 -6.47 -8.04
N GLU A 123 3.15 -6.04 -9.30
CA GLU A 123 4.35 -5.29 -9.70
C GLU A 123 4.52 -3.98 -8.92
N LEU A 124 3.42 -3.22 -8.73
CA LEU A 124 3.48 -1.98 -7.96
C LEU A 124 3.88 -2.22 -6.49
N TYR A 125 3.40 -3.28 -5.83
CA TYR A 125 3.83 -3.62 -4.47
C TYR A 125 5.30 -4.00 -4.39
N LYS A 126 5.81 -4.71 -5.39
CA LYS A 126 7.23 -5.06 -5.48
C LYS A 126 8.09 -3.80 -5.66
N GLU A 127 7.67 -2.88 -6.53
CA GLU A 127 8.33 -1.59 -6.73
C GLU A 127 8.31 -0.75 -5.45
N THR A 128 7.17 -0.62 -4.77
CA THR A 128 7.08 0.17 -3.53
C THR A 128 7.92 -0.42 -2.41
N SER A 129 8.02 -1.75 -2.30
CA SER A 129 8.97 -2.41 -1.39
C SER A 129 10.41 -1.96 -1.66
N GLN A 130 10.85 -1.95 -2.92
CA GLN A 130 12.20 -1.52 -3.28
C GLN A 130 12.43 -0.03 -2.97
N LEU A 131 11.42 0.82 -3.14
CA LEU A 131 11.51 2.23 -2.79
C LEU A 131 11.63 2.43 -1.28
N TYR A 132 10.93 1.63 -0.45
CA TYR A 132 11.14 1.68 1.00
C TYR A 132 12.52 1.22 1.43
N GLU A 133 13.08 0.20 0.78
CA GLU A 133 14.47 -0.20 0.99
C GLU A 133 15.42 0.96 0.69
N GLN A 134 15.22 1.66 -0.43
CA GLN A 134 16.02 2.85 -0.75
C GLN A 134 15.88 3.95 0.31
N ILE A 135 14.67 4.21 0.82
CA ILE A 135 14.48 5.17 1.91
C ILE A 135 15.16 4.69 3.18
N ALA A 136 15.07 3.41 3.52
CA ALA A 136 15.71 2.86 4.71
C ALA A 136 17.22 3.10 4.67
N GLU A 137 17.87 2.86 3.53
CA GLU A 137 19.31 3.03 3.37
C GLU A 137 19.79 4.48 3.60
N ILE A 138 18.95 5.50 3.37
CA ILE A 138 19.24 6.91 3.75
C ILE A 138 19.52 7.06 5.25
N TYR A 139 18.97 6.16 6.07
CA TYR A 139 19.00 6.19 7.53
C TYR A 139 19.83 5.06 8.15
N ARG A 140 20.53 4.24 7.37
CA ARG A 140 21.26 3.06 7.87
C ARG A 140 22.39 3.38 8.85
N GLU A 141 23.01 4.54 8.70
CA GLU A 141 24.16 4.98 9.51
C GLU A 141 23.79 6.09 10.51
N LYS A 142 22.50 6.40 10.68
CA LYS A 142 21.97 7.44 11.58
C LYS A 142 21.21 6.83 12.74
#